data_AF-A0A356WXB7-F1
#
_entry.id   AF-A0A356WXB7-F1
#
_cell.length_a   1.000
_cell.length_b   1.000
_cell.length_c   1.000
_cell.angle_alpha   90.00
_cell.angle_beta   90.00
_cell.angle_gamma   90.00
#
_symmetry.space_group_name_H-M   'P 1'
#
loop_
_entity.id
_entity.type
_entity.pdbx_description
1 polymer ?
#
loop_
_entity_poly.entity_id
_entity_poly.type
_entity_poly.pdbx_seq_one_letter_code
_entity_poly.pdbx_strand_id
1 'polypeptide(L)'
;KAGEAVADFIELLWEIRFVFDKYVVKWIKDEQSDILKICPVDENKDSKNKETVYLRRRTEGHMPELAQLQRMLYHSQEMRTFYWLTPYLLFLQENYSMLQDTSKPNLELLYLQYLDHHLLNLSLPYISNDEIDAKPLSERTWVFMEEITSGRGIGSQSEFSPDIYLLDESLGLRFPHYWFYKLEYLLWRKYIRVETGYGGEDISKKEIEEFKITAKNSVEHIAPQRPIDGQTNVEVSENRALLDSFGNLALVSRSINSSWSNSTYRFKREKFYESNIKNRRIEALKLLSVYRRDKSEWTKADVKNHQRSMKACFEEYDKYVESGRSRLINI
;
A
#
# COMPACT_ATOMS: atom_id res chain seq x y z
N LYS A 1 33.08 -27.60 -11.90
CA LYS A 1 31.69 -28.08 -12.09
C LYS A 1 30.88 -28.05 -10.79
N ALA A 2 30.94 -29.02 -9.86
CA ALA A 2 30.13 -28.93 -8.63
C ALA A 2 30.57 -27.81 -7.67
N GLY A 3 31.89 -27.67 -7.42
CA GLY A 3 32.41 -26.60 -6.54
C GLY A 3 32.22 -25.19 -7.08
N GLU A 4 32.20 -25.04 -8.40
CA GLU A 4 31.98 -23.76 -9.11
C GLU A 4 30.51 -23.33 -8.97
N ALA A 5 29.56 -24.23 -9.27
CA ALA A 5 28.14 -23.96 -9.07
C ALA A 5 27.78 -23.64 -7.60
N VAL A 6 28.50 -24.24 -6.64
CA VAL A 6 28.33 -23.91 -5.21
C VAL A 6 28.85 -22.51 -4.88
N ALA A 7 30.00 -22.13 -5.45
CA ALA A 7 30.55 -20.78 -5.27
C ALA A 7 29.59 -19.73 -5.86
N ASP A 8 29.14 -19.92 -7.11
CA ASP A 8 28.19 -19.02 -7.78
C ASP A 8 26.88 -18.86 -6.98
N PHE A 9 26.36 -19.97 -6.42
CA PHE A 9 25.17 -19.92 -5.57
C PHE A 9 25.39 -19.11 -4.29
N ILE A 10 26.54 -19.27 -3.64
CA ILE A 10 26.86 -18.54 -2.41
C ILE A 10 27.04 -17.04 -2.71
N GLU A 11 27.70 -16.70 -3.81
CA GLU A 11 27.86 -15.31 -4.26
C GLU A 11 26.51 -14.66 -4.53
N LEU A 12 25.64 -15.31 -5.30
CA LEU A 12 24.29 -14.82 -5.55
C LEU A 12 23.49 -14.66 -4.25
N LEU A 13 23.57 -15.63 -3.33
CA LEU A 13 22.90 -15.53 -2.03
C LEU A 13 23.36 -14.29 -1.25
N TRP A 14 24.66 -13.96 -1.33
CA TRP A 14 25.23 -12.78 -0.68
C TRP A 14 24.74 -11.48 -1.31
N GLU A 15 24.71 -11.39 -2.64
CA GLU A 15 24.21 -10.23 -3.38
C GLU A 15 22.74 -9.96 -3.06
N ILE A 16 21.90 -11.00 -3.12
CA ILE A 16 20.48 -10.93 -2.78
C ILE A 16 20.29 -10.52 -1.32
N ARG A 17 21.07 -11.10 -0.41
CA ARG A 17 21.01 -10.75 1.01
C ARG A 17 21.34 -9.28 1.24
N PHE A 18 22.33 -8.76 0.53
CA PHE A 18 22.76 -7.37 0.64
C PHE A 18 21.67 -6.39 0.17
N VAL A 19 21.09 -6.60 -1.02
CA VAL A 19 20.00 -5.73 -1.51
C VAL A 19 18.73 -5.89 -0.68
N PHE A 20 18.41 -7.11 -0.22
CA PHE A 20 17.34 -7.34 0.75
C PHE A 20 17.57 -6.53 2.02
N ASP A 21 18.80 -6.52 2.53
CA ASP A 21 19.08 -5.82 3.77
C ASP A 21 18.98 -4.29 3.64
N LYS A 22 19.36 -3.76 2.48
CA LYS A 22 19.37 -2.31 2.18
C LYS A 22 17.98 -1.76 1.84
N TYR A 23 17.16 -2.51 1.11
CA TYR A 23 15.93 -1.98 0.50
C TYR A 23 14.63 -2.62 1.00
N VAL A 24 14.67 -3.79 1.66
CA VAL A 24 13.43 -4.51 2.03
C VAL A 24 13.07 -4.30 3.50
N VAL A 25 11.78 -4.07 3.76
CA VAL A 25 11.24 -3.94 5.12
C VAL A 25 11.36 -5.24 5.91
N LYS A 26 11.67 -5.14 7.20
CA LYS A 26 11.62 -6.28 8.13
C LYS A 26 10.79 -5.91 9.36
N TRP A 27 10.24 -6.92 10.02
CA TRP A 27 9.59 -6.74 11.31
C TRP A 27 10.61 -6.30 12.35
N ILE A 28 10.34 -5.16 12.98
CA ILE A 28 11.08 -4.60 14.10
C ILE A 28 10.10 -4.43 15.25
N LYS A 29 10.50 -4.82 16.45
CA LYS A 29 9.74 -4.53 17.66
C LYS A 29 9.80 -3.03 17.94
N ASP A 30 8.67 -2.36 17.92
CA ASP A 30 8.52 -0.97 18.38
C ASP A 30 7.87 -0.96 19.77
N GLU A 31 7.99 0.15 20.50
CA GLU A 31 7.45 0.28 21.87
C GLU A 31 5.94 -0.01 21.97
N GLN A 32 5.19 0.25 20.89
CA GLN A 32 3.73 0.12 20.84
C GLN A 32 3.21 -1.05 19.99
N SER A 33 4.00 -1.55 19.03
CA SER A 33 3.64 -2.68 18.17
C SER A 33 4.79 -3.12 17.27
N ASP A 34 4.75 -4.36 16.79
CA ASP A 34 5.64 -4.78 15.69
C ASP A 34 5.34 -3.97 14.42
N ILE A 35 6.38 -3.53 13.73
CA ILE A 35 6.28 -2.67 12.55
C ILE A 35 7.32 -3.03 11.49
N LEU A 36 6.94 -2.95 10.21
CA LEU A 36 7.81 -3.22 9.07
C LEU A 36 8.66 -2.01 8.71
N LYS A 37 9.96 -1.99 9.03
CA LYS A 37 10.86 -0.85 8.71
C LYS A 37 12.00 -1.28 7.78
N ILE A 38 12.44 -0.37 6.92
CA ILE A 38 13.73 -0.51 6.24
C ILE A 38 14.80 -0.01 7.20
N CYS A 39 15.62 -0.93 7.67
CA CYS A 39 16.67 -0.70 8.65
C CYS A 39 17.99 -1.14 8.04
N PRO A 40 18.65 -0.27 7.24
CA PRO A 40 19.90 -0.61 6.61
C PRO A 40 20.99 -0.81 7.66
N VAL A 41 21.98 -1.61 7.30
CA VAL A 41 23.20 -1.79 8.07
C VAL A 41 24.18 -0.69 7.66
N ASP A 42 24.72 0.03 8.63
CA ASP A 42 25.73 1.05 8.47
C ASP A 42 26.98 0.75 9.30
N GLU A 43 28.12 1.21 8.83
CA GLU A 43 29.36 1.17 9.60
C GLU A 43 29.31 2.25 10.69
N ASN A 44 29.53 1.83 11.93
CA ASN A 44 29.73 2.73 13.04
C ASN A 44 31.18 2.67 13.51
N LYS A 45 31.81 3.83 13.62
CA LYS A 45 33.18 3.95 14.14
C LYS A 45 33.13 4.14 15.64
N ASP A 46 33.95 3.40 16.38
CA ASP A 46 34.07 3.63 17.81
C ASP A 46 34.58 5.06 18.05
N SER A 47 33.87 5.80 18.91
CA SER A 47 34.21 7.18 19.25
C SER A 47 35.55 7.30 19.96
N LYS A 48 36.03 6.22 20.59
CA LYS A 48 37.31 6.14 21.31
C LYS A 48 38.44 5.53 20.48
N ASN A 49 38.12 4.60 19.57
CA ASN A 49 39.10 4.00 18.67
C ASN A 49 38.60 4.03 17.21
N LYS A 50 39.09 5.02 16.45
CA LYS A 50 38.69 5.21 15.04
C LYS A 50 39.07 4.06 14.10
N GLU A 51 39.93 3.13 14.54
CA GLU A 51 40.29 1.93 13.78
C GLU A 51 39.28 0.79 13.94
N THR A 52 38.50 0.77 15.03
CA THR A 52 37.47 -0.26 15.24
C THR A 52 36.17 0.16 14.56
N VAL A 53 35.79 -0.58 13.51
CA VAL A 53 34.52 -0.44 12.81
C VAL A 53 33.61 -1.60 13.18
N TYR A 54 32.38 -1.32 13.59
CA TYR A 54 31.36 -2.34 13.78
C TYR A 54 30.12 -2.02 12.96
N LEU A 55 29.45 -3.07 12.51
CA LEU A 55 28.20 -2.94 11.78
C LEU A 55 27.07 -2.66 12.78
N ARG A 56 26.34 -1.58 12.55
CA ARG A 56 25.14 -1.22 13.30
C ARG A 56 23.94 -1.32 12.36
N ARG A 57 22.77 -1.65 12.91
CA ARG A 57 21.49 -1.51 12.21
C ARG A 57 20.85 -0.20 12.64
N ARG A 58 20.48 0.66 11.67
CA ARG A 58 19.72 1.88 11.97
C ARG A 58 18.31 1.52 12.44
N THR A 59 17.90 2.12 13.55
CA THR A 59 16.56 1.97 14.13
C THR A 59 15.58 3.03 13.59
N GLU A 60 16.11 4.16 13.14
CA GLU A 60 15.35 5.19 12.42
C GLU A 60 14.95 4.66 11.04
N GLY A 61 13.70 4.90 10.65
CA GLY A 61 13.16 4.41 9.40
C GLY A 61 13.86 5.04 8.20
N HIS A 62 14.37 4.21 7.29
CA HIS A 62 14.95 4.64 6.03
C HIS A 62 13.91 4.59 4.89
N MET A 63 14.04 5.47 3.89
CA MET A 63 13.20 5.51 2.69
C MET A 63 11.68 5.39 2.99
N PRO A 64 11.07 6.39 3.65
CA PRO A 64 9.72 6.25 4.21
C PRO A 64 8.65 5.89 3.18
N GLU A 65 8.71 6.45 1.96
CA GLU A 65 7.74 6.15 0.89
C GLU A 65 7.89 4.71 0.38
N LEU A 66 9.13 4.23 0.23
CA LEU A 66 9.42 2.84 -0.15
C LEU A 66 8.97 1.85 0.94
N ALA A 67 9.26 2.17 2.20
CA ALA A 67 8.83 1.37 3.34
C ALA A 67 7.30 1.31 3.43
N GLN A 68 6.60 2.42 3.20
CA GLN A 68 5.14 2.47 3.20
C GLN A 68 4.53 1.65 2.05
N LEU A 69 5.12 1.72 0.85
CA LEU A 69 4.69 0.91 -0.28
C LEU A 69 4.87 -0.59 0.01
N GLN A 70 6.00 -0.99 0.59
CA GLN A 70 6.21 -2.40 0.96
C GLN A 70 5.26 -2.89 2.06
N ARG A 71 4.85 -2.02 3.00
CA ARG A 71 3.80 -2.36 3.98
C ARG A 71 2.46 -2.62 3.31
N MET A 72 2.09 -1.77 2.34
CA MET A 72 0.91 -1.94 1.52
C MET A 72 0.94 -3.32 0.84
N LEU A 73 2.04 -3.62 0.16
CA LEU A 73 2.27 -4.89 -0.52
C LEU A 73 2.19 -6.08 0.45
N TYR A 74 2.93 -6.03 1.55
CA TYR A 74 2.99 -7.08 2.56
C TYR A 74 1.60 -7.42 3.13
N HIS A 75 0.80 -6.41 3.46
CA HIS A 75 -0.51 -6.61 4.08
C HIS A 75 -1.64 -6.91 3.08
N SER A 76 -1.45 -6.58 1.80
CA SER A 76 -2.42 -6.87 0.74
C SER A 76 -2.43 -8.33 0.26
N GLN A 77 -1.37 -9.08 0.54
CA GLN A 77 -1.17 -10.45 0.05
C GLN A 77 -1.32 -11.50 1.16
N GLU A 78 -1.47 -12.75 0.74
CA GLU A 78 -1.39 -13.88 1.65
C GLU A 78 0.03 -14.02 2.22
N MET A 79 0.15 -14.30 3.52
CA MET A 79 1.44 -14.33 4.24
C MET A 79 2.47 -15.33 3.69
N ARG A 80 2.06 -16.24 2.79
CA ARG A 80 2.90 -17.32 2.26
C ARG A 80 3.51 -16.99 0.89
N THR A 81 2.99 -16.01 0.16
CA THR A 81 3.34 -15.77 -1.24
C THR A 81 3.55 -14.27 -1.51
N PHE A 82 4.80 -13.83 -1.40
CA PHE A 82 5.20 -12.46 -1.75
C PHE A 82 5.56 -12.35 -3.24
N TYR A 83 4.54 -12.40 -4.11
CA TYR A 83 4.72 -12.41 -5.57
C TYR A 83 5.52 -11.23 -6.13
N TRP A 84 5.54 -10.09 -5.42
CA TRP A 84 6.32 -8.90 -5.79
C TRP A 84 7.79 -8.99 -5.36
N LEU A 85 8.12 -9.78 -4.33
CA LEU A 85 9.43 -9.70 -3.69
C LEU A 85 10.53 -10.27 -4.58
N THR A 86 10.29 -11.41 -5.22
CA THR A 86 11.28 -12.03 -6.12
C THR A 86 11.65 -11.15 -7.32
N PRO A 87 10.70 -10.63 -8.13
CA PRO A 87 11.03 -9.71 -9.22
C PRO A 87 11.63 -8.39 -8.71
N TYR A 88 11.25 -7.93 -7.52
CA TYR A 88 11.87 -6.76 -6.91
C TYR A 88 13.33 -6.99 -6.54
N LEU A 89 13.67 -8.12 -5.90
CA LEU A 89 15.04 -8.48 -5.54
C LEU A 89 15.92 -8.67 -6.78
N LEU A 90 15.38 -9.32 -7.82
CA LEU A 90 16.06 -9.47 -9.10
C LEU A 90 16.38 -8.10 -9.72
N PHE A 91 15.40 -7.19 -9.77
CA PHE A 91 15.63 -5.83 -10.27
C PHE A 91 16.73 -5.11 -9.47
N LEU A 92 16.68 -5.19 -8.13
CA LEU A 92 17.64 -4.52 -7.28
C LEU A 92 19.08 -5.04 -7.47
N GLN A 93 19.23 -6.35 -7.68
CA GLN A 93 20.53 -6.99 -7.86
C GLN A 93 21.11 -6.69 -9.25
N GLU A 94 20.35 -6.91 -10.32
CA GLU A 94 20.80 -6.67 -11.70
C GLU A 94 21.12 -5.18 -11.97
N ASN A 95 20.43 -4.26 -11.29
CA ASN A 95 20.55 -2.82 -11.54
C ASN A 95 21.27 -2.06 -10.43
N TYR A 96 21.98 -2.75 -9.52
CA TYR A 96 22.51 -2.14 -8.30
C TYR A 96 23.42 -0.93 -8.56
N SER A 97 24.26 -0.99 -9.60
CA SER A 97 25.15 0.10 -10.01
C SER A 97 24.35 1.37 -10.37
N MET A 98 23.26 1.22 -11.12
CA MET A 98 22.36 2.30 -11.51
C MET A 98 21.59 2.86 -10.31
N LEU A 99 21.28 2.04 -9.31
CA LEU A 99 20.66 2.52 -8.06
C LEU A 99 21.58 3.44 -7.25
N GLN A 100 22.90 3.40 -7.48
CA GLN A 100 23.85 4.31 -6.83
C GLN A 100 24.07 5.60 -7.64
N ASP A 101 23.54 5.70 -8.86
CA ASP A 101 23.68 6.87 -9.71
C ASP A 101 22.76 8.00 -9.21
N THR A 102 23.37 9.09 -8.74
CA THR A 102 22.65 10.26 -8.24
C THR A 102 21.88 11.01 -9.32
N SER A 103 22.20 10.80 -10.61
CA SER A 103 21.44 11.35 -11.73
C SER A 103 20.10 10.64 -11.96
N LYS A 104 19.95 9.40 -11.46
CA LYS A 104 18.72 8.60 -11.54
C LYS A 104 18.20 8.26 -10.12
N PRO A 105 17.73 9.25 -9.33
CA PRO A 105 17.34 8.99 -7.94
C PRO A 105 16.05 8.16 -7.84
N ASN A 106 15.95 7.33 -6.80
CA ASN A 106 14.75 6.58 -6.40
C ASN A 106 14.27 5.53 -7.43
N LEU A 107 15.18 4.92 -8.20
CA LEU A 107 14.84 3.86 -9.14
C LEU A 107 14.22 2.63 -8.45
N GLU A 108 14.68 2.31 -7.24
CA GLU A 108 14.14 1.25 -6.40
C GLU A 108 12.66 1.47 -6.06
N LEU A 109 12.29 2.70 -5.72
CA LEU A 109 10.90 3.05 -5.45
C LEU A 109 10.08 3.05 -6.73
N LEU A 110 10.61 3.64 -7.80
CA LEU A 110 9.93 3.75 -9.08
C LEU A 110 9.61 2.36 -9.66
N TYR A 111 10.57 1.45 -9.64
CA TYR A 111 10.34 0.08 -10.13
C TYR A 111 9.32 -0.64 -9.25
N LEU A 112 9.38 -0.51 -7.92
CA LEU A 112 8.38 -1.14 -7.06
C LEU A 112 6.96 -0.59 -7.29
N GLN A 113 6.83 0.71 -7.57
CA GLN A 113 5.56 1.35 -7.93
C GLN A 113 5.03 0.81 -9.26
N TYR A 114 5.89 0.72 -10.28
CA TYR A 114 5.56 0.09 -11.56
C TYR A 114 5.13 -1.36 -11.36
N LEU A 115 5.95 -2.15 -10.66
CA LEU A 115 5.69 -3.56 -10.39
C LEU A 115 4.36 -3.75 -9.67
N ASP A 116 4.08 -3.01 -8.60
CA ASP A 116 2.80 -3.17 -7.88
C ASP A 116 1.60 -2.82 -8.76
N HIS A 117 1.74 -1.74 -9.54
CA HIS A 117 0.68 -1.18 -10.37
C HIS A 117 0.27 -2.12 -11.50
N HIS A 118 1.23 -2.89 -12.04
CA HIS A 118 0.99 -3.84 -13.13
C HIS A 118 0.97 -5.31 -12.70
N LEU A 119 1.51 -5.70 -11.55
CA LEU A 119 1.47 -7.10 -11.09
C LEU A 119 0.23 -7.42 -10.25
N LEU A 120 -0.15 -6.49 -9.36
CA LEU A 120 -1.13 -6.77 -8.31
C LEU A 120 -2.48 -6.10 -8.53
N ASN A 121 -2.59 -5.27 -9.55
CA ASN A 121 -3.88 -4.77 -9.97
C ASN A 121 -4.73 -5.94 -10.50
N LEU A 122 -5.87 -6.16 -9.83
CA LEU A 122 -6.81 -7.24 -10.11
C LEU A 122 -8.02 -6.65 -10.82
N SER A 123 -8.29 -7.13 -12.04
CA SER A 123 -9.47 -6.76 -12.82
C SER A 123 -10.71 -7.58 -12.42
N LEU A 124 -11.90 -7.14 -12.84
CA LEU A 124 -13.17 -7.84 -12.61
C LEU A 124 -13.17 -9.34 -12.98
N PRO A 125 -12.60 -9.77 -14.12
CA PRO A 125 -12.49 -11.18 -14.47
C PRO A 125 -11.78 -12.03 -13.40
N TYR A 126 -10.80 -11.46 -12.70
CA TYR A 126 -10.09 -12.15 -11.62
C TYR A 126 -10.98 -12.42 -10.40
N ILE A 127 -12.04 -11.63 -10.18
CA ILE A 127 -12.89 -11.70 -9.00
C ILE A 127 -14.13 -12.57 -9.22
N SER A 128 -14.59 -12.67 -10.47
CA SER A 128 -15.81 -13.41 -10.81
C SER A 128 -15.62 -14.93 -10.87
N ASN A 129 -14.38 -15.43 -10.83
CA ASN A 129 -14.04 -16.85 -11.14
C ASN A 129 -14.58 -17.32 -12.51
N ASP A 130 -15.12 -16.43 -13.33
CA ASP A 130 -15.52 -16.68 -14.70
C ASP A 130 -14.25 -16.56 -15.56
N GLU A 131 -13.42 -17.59 -15.45
CA GLU A 131 -12.19 -17.78 -16.20
C GLU A 131 -12.47 -17.82 -17.71
N ILE A 132 -11.77 -16.98 -18.48
CA ILE A 132 -11.18 -17.45 -19.76
C ILE A 132 -9.71 -17.01 -19.92
N ASP A 133 -9.26 -15.81 -19.47
CA ASP A 133 -7.92 -15.30 -19.86
C ASP A 133 -7.06 -14.59 -18.77
N ALA A 134 -7.42 -14.61 -17.49
CA ALA A 134 -6.63 -13.92 -16.46
C ALA A 134 -5.45 -14.79 -15.95
N LYS A 135 -4.20 -14.43 -16.29
CA LYS A 135 -3.00 -15.14 -15.82
C LYS A 135 -2.88 -15.12 -14.28
N PRO A 136 -2.60 -16.26 -13.63
CA PRO A 136 -2.31 -16.32 -12.20
C PRO A 136 -1.15 -15.39 -11.78
N LEU A 137 -1.15 -14.94 -10.53
CA LEU A 137 -0.10 -14.05 -10.02
C LEU A 137 1.31 -14.65 -10.14
N SER A 138 1.45 -15.98 -10.01
CA SER A 138 2.73 -16.68 -10.23
C SER A 138 3.26 -16.53 -11.65
N GLU A 139 2.38 -16.61 -12.65
CA GLU A 139 2.75 -16.45 -14.05
C GLU A 139 3.06 -14.99 -14.36
N ARG A 140 2.25 -14.05 -13.85
CA ARG A 140 2.53 -12.62 -13.96
C ARG A 140 3.89 -12.27 -13.36
N THR A 141 4.21 -12.79 -12.17
CA THR A 141 5.55 -12.64 -11.55
C THR A 141 6.66 -13.07 -12.50
N TRP A 142 6.47 -14.18 -13.21
CA TRP A 142 7.44 -14.69 -14.16
C TRP A 142 7.63 -13.78 -15.37
N VAL A 143 6.55 -13.20 -15.89
CA VAL A 143 6.61 -12.19 -16.97
C VAL A 143 7.46 -10.99 -16.55
N PHE A 144 7.31 -10.48 -15.33
CA PHE A 144 8.14 -9.36 -14.82
C PHE A 144 9.60 -9.75 -14.61
N MET A 145 9.90 -11.00 -14.27
CA MET A 145 11.29 -11.47 -14.17
C MET A 145 11.94 -11.63 -15.55
N GLU A 146 11.19 -12.12 -16.54
CA GLU A 146 11.65 -12.18 -17.92
C GLU A 146 11.88 -10.77 -18.49
N GLU A 147 11.04 -9.80 -18.14
CA GLU A 147 11.24 -8.39 -18.52
C GLU A 147 12.61 -7.86 -18.10
N ILE A 148 13.04 -8.15 -16.86
CA ILE A 148 14.36 -7.73 -16.35
C ILE A 148 15.50 -8.44 -17.10
N THR A 149 15.39 -9.76 -17.28
CA THR A 149 16.48 -10.60 -17.79
C THR A 149 16.62 -10.63 -19.31
N SER A 150 15.55 -10.35 -20.05
CA SER A 150 15.53 -10.45 -21.51
C SER A 150 16.14 -9.26 -22.25
N GLY A 151 16.52 -8.19 -21.54
CA GLY A 151 17.07 -6.97 -22.15
C GLY A 151 16.09 -6.21 -23.04
N ARG A 152 14.78 -6.52 -22.98
CA ARG A 152 13.70 -5.86 -23.74
C ARG A 152 13.31 -4.47 -23.18
N GLY A 153 14.00 -4.00 -22.14
CA GLY A 153 13.74 -2.75 -21.45
C GLY A 153 12.68 -2.90 -20.35
N ILE A 154 13.04 -2.46 -19.15
CA ILE A 154 12.17 -2.51 -17.96
C ILE A 154 11.11 -1.41 -18.08
N GLY A 155 9.84 -1.72 -17.77
CA GLY A 155 8.77 -0.76 -17.97
C GLY A 155 8.13 -0.88 -19.35
N SER A 156 8.07 -2.05 -19.97
CA SER A 156 7.46 -2.30 -21.28
C SER A 156 6.15 -3.12 -21.20
N GLN A 157 5.76 -3.63 -20.02
CA GLN A 157 4.52 -4.38 -19.87
C GLN A 157 3.27 -3.53 -20.08
N SER A 158 2.50 -3.86 -21.11
CA SER A 158 1.17 -3.27 -21.38
C SER A 158 0.04 -4.31 -21.23
N GLU A 159 0.38 -5.60 -21.16
CA GLU A 159 -0.58 -6.69 -20.96
C GLU A 159 -1.37 -6.52 -19.65
N PHE A 160 -0.71 -5.99 -18.61
CA PHE A 160 -1.27 -5.86 -17.28
C PHE A 160 -1.52 -4.42 -16.86
N SER A 161 -2.15 -3.62 -17.72
CA SER A 161 -2.59 -2.28 -17.34
C SER A 161 -3.63 -2.32 -16.21
N PRO A 162 -3.62 -1.35 -15.29
CA PRO A 162 -4.55 -1.29 -14.18
C PRO A 162 -6.01 -1.15 -14.63
N ASP A 163 -6.93 -1.86 -13.97
CA ASP A 163 -8.37 -1.72 -14.22
C ASP A 163 -9.04 -0.94 -13.08
N ILE A 164 -9.02 0.40 -13.19
CA ILE A 164 -9.61 1.30 -12.19
C ILE A 164 -11.16 1.25 -12.24
N TYR A 165 -11.77 0.71 -13.31
CA TYR A 165 -13.22 0.61 -13.43
C TYR A 165 -13.85 -0.28 -12.36
N LEU A 166 -13.07 -1.20 -11.78
CA LEU A 166 -13.51 -2.00 -10.63
C LEU A 166 -14.05 -1.13 -9.48
N LEU A 167 -13.53 0.08 -9.30
CA LEU A 167 -13.96 0.98 -8.23
C LEU A 167 -15.37 1.56 -8.45
N ASP A 168 -15.93 1.46 -9.66
CA ASP A 168 -17.31 1.86 -9.97
C ASP A 168 -18.33 0.78 -9.59
N GLU A 169 -17.87 -0.46 -9.35
CA GLU A 169 -18.71 -1.61 -9.05
C GLU A 169 -19.22 -1.64 -7.61
N SER A 170 -20.24 -2.47 -7.39
CA SER A 170 -20.85 -2.69 -6.07
C SER A 170 -20.52 -4.10 -5.56
N LEU A 171 -19.25 -4.32 -5.22
CA LEU A 171 -18.76 -5.65 -4.82
C LEU A 171 -18.92 -5.95 -3.32
N GLY A 172 -19.15 -4.94 -2.49
CA GLY A 172 -19.35 -5.12 -1.04
C GLY A 172 -18.13 -5.78 -0.40
N LEU A 173 -18.37 -6.86 0.36
CA LEU A 173 -17.32 -7.64 1.01
C LEU A 173 -16.41 -8.41 0.03
N ARG A 174 -16.75 -8.47 -1.26
CA ARG A 174 -15.93 -9.14 -2.30
C ARG A 174 -14.85 -8.23 -2.88
N PHE A 175 -14.81 -6.95 -2.54
CA PHE A 175 -13.70 -6.09 -2.96
C PHE A 175 -12.37 -6.68 -2.46
N PRO A 176 -11.38 -6.91 -3.35
CA PRO A 176 -10.07 -7.37 -2.91
C PRO A 176 -9.43 -6.37 -1.95
N HIS A 177 -8.88 -6.87 -0.85
CA HIS A 177 -8.24 -6.03 0.16
C HIS A 177 -7.12 -5.15 -0.41
N TYR A 178 -6.45 -5.61 -1.47
CA TYR A 178 -5.45 -4.84 -2.21
C TYR A 178 -5.92 -3.42 -2.53
N TRP A 179 -7.14 -3.24 -3.04
CA TRP A 179 -7.63 -1.91 -3.41
C TRP A 179 -7.78 -0.97 -2.22
N PHE A 180 -8.15 -1.48 -1.05
CA PHE A 180 -8.19 -0.67 0.15
C PHE A 180 -6.79 -0.32 0.64
N TYR A 181 -5.86 -1.29 0.68
CA TYR A 181 -4.47 -1.03 1.07
C TYR A 181 -3.76 -0.06 0.12
N LYS A 182 -3.94 -0.25 -1.19
CA LYS A 182 -3.41 0.64 -2.20
C LYS A 182 -3.95 2.05 -1.99
N LEU A 183 -5.25 2.21 -1.78
CA LEU A 183 -5.85 3.51 -1.47
C LEU A 183 -5.22 4.16 -0.22
N GLU A 184 -5.02 3.41 0.88
CA GLU A 184 -4.35 3.96 2.08
C GLU A 184 -2.96 4.51 1.75
N TYR A 185 -2.19 3.81 0.90
CA TYR A 185 -0.90 4.32 0.40
C TYR A 185 -1.06 5.59 -0.47
N LEU A 186 -2.03 5.61 -1.39
CA LEU A 186 -2.28 6.77 -2.25
C LEU A 186 -2.70 8.02 -1.45
N LEU A 187 -3.60 7.85 -0.48
CA LEU A 187 -4.02 8.92 0.41
C LEU A 187 -2.84 9.42 1.25
N TRP A 188 -2.01 8.51 1.79
CA TRP A 188 -0.82 8.88 2.54
C TRP A 188 0.11 9.76 1.70
N ARG A 189 0.46 9.31 0.48
CA ARG A 189 1.30 10.08 -0.45
C ARG A 189 0.72 11.46 -0.77
N LYS A 190 -0.59 11.51 -1.00
CA LYS A 190 -1.30 12.75 -1.32
C LYS A 190 -1.22 13.72 -0.13
N TYR A 191 -1.47 13.24 1.07
CA TYR A 191 -1.59 14.07 2.26
C TYR A 191 -0.24 14.58 2.79
N ILE A 192 0.85 13.80 2.71
CA ILE A 192 2.18 14.29 3.11
C ILE A 192 2.73 15.40 2.19
N ARG A 193 2.22 15.49 0.96
CA ARG A 193 2.61 16.49 -0.04
C ARG A 193 1.86 17.82 0.11
N VAL A 194 0.82 17.86 0.94
CA VAL A 194 0.10 19.11 1.25
C VAL A 194 0.83 19.83 2.39
N GLU A 195 1.27 21.07 2.15
CA GLU A 195 2.04 21.85 3.14
C GLU A 195 1.27 22.11 4.44
N THR A 196 -0.03 22.38 4.33
CA THR A 196 -0.89 22.70 5.48
C THR A 196 -1.45 21.47 6.20
N GLY A 197 -1.04 20.26 5.80
CA GLY A 197 -1.73 19.01 6.19
C GLY A 197 -3.06 18.84 5.46
N TYR A 198 -3.64 17.65 5.50
CA TYR A 198 -4.93 17.39 4.86
C TYR A 198 -6.08 18.02 5.65
N GLY A 199 -6.32 19.32 5.41
CA GLY A 199 -7.56 20.07 5.65
C GLY A 199 -8.37 19.72 6.91
N GLY A 200 -7.93 20.24 8.05
CA GLY A 200 -8.63 20.31 9.34
C GLY A 200 -7.66 20.55 10.50
N GLU A 201 -8.06 21.28 11.54
CA GLU A 201 -7.21 21.58 12.73
C GLU A 201 -6.86 20.34 13.56
N ASP A 202 -7.52 19.20 13.31
CA ASP A 202 -7.50 18.02 14.17
C ASP A 202 -6.31 17.05 13.95
N ILE A 203 -5.65 17.09 12.79
CA ILE A 203 -4.52 16.19 12.46
C ILE A 203 -3.39 16.97 11.81
N SER A 204 -2.21 16.88 12.41
CA SER A 204 -0.97 17.46 11.90
C SER A 204 -0.37 16.65 10.75
N LYS A 205 0.42 17.33 9.90
CA LYS A 205 1.23 16.67 8.87
C LYS A 205 2.13 15.57 9.45
N LYS A 206 2.68 15.79 10.65
CA LYS A 206 3.53 14.81 11.35
C LYS A 206 2.79 13.50 11.62
N GLU A 207 1.54 13.57 12.10
CA GLU A 207 0.72 12.37 12.34
C GLU A 207 0.41 11.61 11.04
N ILE A 208 0.28 12.32 9.91
CA ILE A 208 0.15 11.70 8.59
C ILE A 208 1.48 11.04 8.16
N GLU A 209 2.63 11.69 8.34
CA GLU A 209 3.95 11.12 8.03
C GLU A 209 4.25 9.86 8.89
N GLU A 210 3.78 9.88 10.13
CA GLU A 210 3.85 8.78 11.09
C GLU A 210 2.78 7.70 10.87
N PHE A 211 1.78 7.93 10.00
CA PHE A 211 0.77 6.91 9.67
C PHE A 211 1.40 5.70 8.97
N LYS A 212 1.14 4.52 9.51
CA LYS A 212 1.72 3.27 9.06
C LYS A 212 0.62 2.31 8.66
N ILE A 213 0.69 1.79 7.43
CA ILE A 213 -0.20 0.71 7.00
C ILE A 213 0.10 -0.54 7.83
N THR A 214 -0.93 -1.09 8.45
CA THR A 214 -0.89 -2.28 9.31
C THR A 214 -1.91 -3.31 8.84
N ALA A 215 -1.81 -4.53 9.37
CA ALA A 215 -2.73 -5.60 9.03
C ALA A 215 -4.18 -5.30 9.46
N LYS A 216 -5.07 -5.35 8.48
CA LYS A 216 -6.51 -5.20 8.57
C LYS A 216 -7.18 -6.26 7.70
N ASN A 217 -8.34 -6.74 8.12
CA ASN A 217 -9.00 -7.88 7.48
C ASN A 217 -10.52 -7.82 7.59
N SER A 218 -11.04 -6.62 7.82
CA SER A 218 -12.46 -6.40 8.01
C SER A 218 -12.92 -5.22 7.17
N VAL A 219 -13.88 -5.45 6.29
CA VAL A 219 -14.50 -4.40 5.50
C VAL A 219 -15.68 -3.84 6.29
N GLU A 220 -15.58 -2.56 6.64
CA GLU A 220 -16.55 -1.79 7.39
C GLU A 220 -17.43 -0.98 6.45
N HIS A 221 -18.74 -1.01 6.70
CA HIS A 221 -19.68 -0.12 6.02
C HIS A 221 -19.83 1.18 6.81
N ILE A 222 -19.61 2.33 6.16
CA ILE A 222 -19.73 3.65 6.77
C ILE A 222 -21.20 3.90 7.16
N ALA A 223 -22.11 3.81 6.19
CA ALA A 223 -23.54 3.63 6.46
C ALA A 223 -23.83 2.13 6.63
N PRO A 224 -24.37 1.68 7.78
CA PRO A 224 -24.55 0.27 8.08
C PRO A 224 -25.64 -0.39 7.23
N GLN A 225 -25.55 -1.72 7.07
CA GLN A 225 -26.56 -2.51 6.35
C GLN A 225 -27.89 -2.62 7.11
N ARG A 226 -27.83 -2.78 8.44
CA ARG A 226 -28.99 -2.96 9.33
C ARG A 226 -28.89 -2.07 10.57
N PRO A 227 -29.24 -0.78 10.47
CA PRO A 227 -29.11 0.18 11.57
C PRO A 227 -29.78 -0.23 12.87
N ILE A 228 -29.15 0.04 14.02
CA ILE A 228 -29.66 -0.37 15.35
C ILE A 228 -30.89 0.45 15.82
N ASP A 229 -31.09 1.69 15.35
CA ASP A 229 -32.10 2.60 15.92
C ASP A 229 -33.02 3.29 14.88
N GLY A 230 -33.11 2.78 13.65
CA GLY A 230 -33.90 3.40 12.57
C GLY A 230 -33.45 4.80 12.10
N GLN A 231 -32.49 5.43 12.81
CA GLN A 231 -31.91 6.73 12.51
C GLN A 231 -30.75 6.63 11.53
N THR A 232 -31.04 6.24 10.29
CA THR A 232 -30.05 6.28 9.21
C THR A 232 -30.69 6.68 7.91
N ASN A 233 -29.83 7.07 6.97
CA ASN A 233 -30.22 7.29 5.59
C ASN A 233 -30.69 5.99 4.93
N VAL A 234 -32.00 5.76 4.97
CA VAL A 234 -32.69 4.59 4.39
C VAL A 234 -32.32 4.41 2.91
N GLU A 235 -32.10 5.50 2.18
CA GLU A 235 -31.73 5.44 0.76
C GLU A 235 -30.40 4.73 0.51
N VAL A 236 -29.45 4.81 1.45
CA VAL A 236 -28.16 4.11 1.34
C VAL A 236 -28.30 2.65 1.78
N SER A 237 -29.00 2.38 2.88
CA SER A 237 -29.14 1.00 3.41
C SER A 237 -30.01 0.11 2.53
N GLU A 238 -31.03 0.66 1.87
CA GLU A 238 -31.93 -0.11 0.99
C GLU A 238 -31.42 -0.20 -0.46
N ASN A 239 -30.48 0.65 -0.86
CA ASN A 239 -29.89 0.60 -2.19
C ASN A 239 -28.58 -0.18 -2.17
N ARG A 240 -28.64 -1.45 -2.55
CA ARG A 240 -27.46 -2.32 -2.59
C ARG A 240 -26.30 -1.75 -3.41
N ALA A 241 -26.58 -1.05 -4.51
CA ALA A 241 -25.53 -0.46 -5.32
C ALA A 241 -24.75 0.65 -4.58
N LEU A 242 -25.42 1.39 -3.70
CA LEU A 242 -24.77 2.39 -2.83
C LEU A 242 -24.11 1.74 -1.61
N LEU A 243 -24.82 0.81 -0.97
CA LEU A 243 -24.35 0.11 0.23
C LEU A 243 -23.04 -0.63 -0.01
N ASP A 244 -22.98 -1.39 -1.10
CA ASP A 244 -21.85 -2.23 -1.51
C ASP A 244 -20.84 -1.47 -2.38
N SER A 245 -20.99 -0.15 -2.57
CA SER A 245 -20.05 0.67 -3.36
C SER A 245 -18.76 0.95 -2.59
N PHE A 246 -17.66 1.11 -3.32
CA PHE A 246 -16.38 1.47 -2.71
C PHE A 246 -16.41 2.79 -1.92
N GLY A 247 -17.33 3.71 -2.23
CA GLY A 247 -17.56 4.96 -1.50
C GLY A 247 -18.15 4.77 -0.11
N ASN A 248 -18.84 3.67 0.16
CA ASN A 248 -19.42 3.36 1.47
C ASN A 248 -18.59 2.36 2.30
N LEU A 249 -17.47 1.88 1.76
CA LEU A 249 -16.68 0.81 2.39
C LEU A 249 -15.30 1.31 2.84
N ALA A 250 -14.79 0.79 3.94
CA ALA A 250 -13.41 1.01 4.37
C ALA A 250 -12.81 -0.25 4.98
N LEU A 251 -11.49 -0.42 4.89
CA LEU A 251 -10.79 -1.52 5.54
C LEU A 251 -10.33 -1.11 6.94
N VAL A 252 -10.69 -1.90 7.94
CA VAL A 252 -10.42 -1.65 9.37
C VAL A 252 -9.94 -2.92 10.08
N SER A 253 -9.46 -2.76 11.32
CA SER A 253 -9.18 -3.87 12.22
C SER A 253 -10.48 -4.57 12.69
N ARG A 254 -10.38 -5.85 13.06
CA ARG A 254 -11.56 -6.60 13.59
C ARG A 254 -12.15 -5.95 14.83
N SER A 255 -11.32 -5.44 15.72
CA SER A 255 -11.75 -4.77 16.95
C SER A 255 -12.65 -3.57 16.65
N ILE A 256 -12.30 -2.77 15.62
CA ILE A 256 -13.11 -1.63 15.19
C ILE A 256 -14.44 -2.08 14.60
N ASN A 257 -14.44 -3.03 13.66
CA ASN A 257 -15.70 -3.51 13.08
C ASN A 257 -16.60 -4.11 14.18
N SER A 258 -16.05 -4.93 15.07
CA SER A 258 -16.81 -5.46 16.22
C SER A 258 -17.35 -4.37 17.15
N SER A 259 -16.58 -3.29 17.37
CA SER A 259 -16.99 -2.19 18.25
C SER A 259 -18.04 -1.27 17.61
N TRP A 260 -17.98 -1.07 16.29
CA TRP A 260 -18.87 -0.15 15.58
C TRP A 260 -20.14 -0.82 15.10
N SER A 261 -20.05 -2.09 14.69
CA SER A 261 -21.19 -2.91 14.31
C SER A 261 -22.15 -2.15 13.38
N ASN A 262 -23.44 -2.23 13.65
CA ASN A 262 -24.51 -1.60 12.91
C ASN A 262 -24.85 -0.16 13.38
N SER A 263 -23.89 0.52 14.04
CA SER A 263 -24.12 1.87 14.55
C SER A 263 -24.27 2.91 13.43
N THR A 264 -24.82 4.07 13.75
CA THR A 264 -25.03 5.17 12.79
C THR A 264 -23.71 5.83 12.39
N TYR A 265 -23.71 6.56 11.27
CA TYR A 265 -22.57 7.37 10.81
C TYR A 265 -22.05 8.29 11.93
N ARG A 266 -22.97 8.98 12.61
CA ARG A 266 -22.62 9.92 13.69
C ARG A 266 -21.89 9.22 14.83
N PHE A 267 -22.40 8.07 15.28
CA PHE A 267 -21.76 7.29 16.34
C PHE A 267 -20.36 6.80 15.92
N LYS A 268 -20.23 6.26 14.70
CA LYS A 268 -18.93 5.82 14.17
C LYS A 268 -17.93 6.97 14.06
N ARG A 269 -18.39 8.16 13.65
CA ARG A 269 -17.58 9.38 13.63
C ARG A 269 -17.10 9.76 15.03
N GLU A 270 -18.00 9.84 16.01
CA GLU A 270 -17.64 10.17 17.40
C GLU A 270 -16.60 9.17 17.93
N LYS A 271 -16.79 7.87 17.70
CA LYS A 271 -15.82 6.84 18.06
C LYS A 271 -14.49 6.94 17.32
N PHE A 272 -14.51 7.28 16.03
CA PHE A 272 -13.30 7.55 15.27
C PHE A 272 -12.52 8.70 15.91
N TYR A 273 -13.16 9.82 16.22
CA TYR A 273 -12.51 10.96 16.88
C TYR A 273 -11.97 10.63 18.28
N GLU A 274 -12.75 9.91 19.09
CA GLU A 274 -12.32 9.46 20.42
C GLU A 274 -11.09 8.56 20.37
N SER A 275 -11.04 7.64 19.41
CA SER A 275 -9.99 6.63 19.33
C SER A 275 -8.76 7.09 18.53
N ASN A 276 -8.95 7.94 17.52
CA ASN A 276 -7.89 8.31 16.59
C ASN A 276 -7.30 9.69 16.90
N ILE A 277 -8.15 10.70 17.01
CA ILE A 277 -7.71 12.10 17.16
C ILE A 277 -7.19 12.35 18.56
N LYS A 278 -7.95 11.96 19.59
CA LYS A 278 -7.53 12.16 20.99
C LYS A 278 -6.26 11.38 21.34
N ASN A 279 -6.05 10.21 20.74
CA ASN A 279 -4.88 9.38 20.96
C ASN A 279 -3.75 9.63 19.94
N ARG A 280 -3.89 10.62 19.05
CA ARG A 280 -2.91 10.94 17.99
C ARG A 280 -2.48 9.74 17.15
N ARG A 281 -3.45 8.87 16.84
CA ARG A 281 -3.23 7.63 16.10
C ARG A 281 -4.24 7.51 14.98
N ILE A 282 -3.77 7.52 13.75
CA ILE A 282 -4.63 7.34 12.58
C ILE A 282 -4.75 5.85 12.27
N GLU A 283 -5.95 5.31 12.39
CA GLU A 283 -6.24 3.93 12.03
C GLU A 283 -6.36 3.76 10.51
N ALA A 284 -7.09 4.64 9.84
CA ALA A 284 -7.34 4.57 8.39
C ALA A 284 -7.49 5.98 7.80
N LEU A 285 -6.69 6.29 6.78
CA LEU A 285 -6.75 7.56 6.06
C LEU A 285 -8.02 7.68 5.22
N LYS A 286 -8.58 6.56 4.74
CA LYS A 286 -9.88 6.59 4.07
C LYS A 286 -10.97 7.06 5.04
N LEU A 287 -11.01 6.52 6.26
CA LEU A 287 -11.99 6.93 7.28
C LEU A 287 -11.76 8.36 7.76
N LEU A 288 -10.50 8.81 7.84
CA LEU A 288 -10.21 10.22 8.09
C LEU A 288 -10.87 11.11 7.02
N SER A 289 -10.78 10.73 5.75
CA SER A 289 -11.38 11.51 4.66
C SER A 289 -12.91 11.58 4.72
N VAL A 290 -13.54 10.56 5.31
CA VAL A 290 -14.98 10.43 5.55
C VAL A 290 -15.41 11.30 6.74
N TYR A 291 -14.80 11.06 7.90
CA TYR A 291 -15.28 11.59 9.18
C TYR A 291 -14.83 13.01 9.52
N ARG A 292 -13.85 13.56 8.79
CA ARG A 292 -13.35 14.94 9.02
C ARG A 292 -14.42 16.03 8.89
N ARG A 293 -15.48 15.78 8.13
CA ARG A 293 -16.58 16.74 7.99
C ARG A 293 -17.65 16.44 9.02
N ASP A 294 -18.00 17.46 9.80
CA ASP A 294 -19.10 17.34 10.75
C ASP A 294 -20.44 17.25 10.01
N LYS A 295 -21.04 16.07 10.06
CA LYS A 295 -22.29 15.73 9.40
C LYS A 295 -23.09 14.79 10.31
N SER A 296 -24.40 14.91 10.27
CA SER A 296 -25.30 14.00 10.98
C SER A 296 -25.40 12.64 10.27
N GLU A 297 -25.33 12.62 8.94
CA GLU A 297 -25.59 11.43 8.13
C GLU A 297 -24.60 11.27 6.97
N TRP A 298 -24.48 10.03 6.51
CA TRP A 298 -23.78 9.66 5.28
C TRP A 298 -24.79 9.44 4.16
N THR A 299 -24.95 10.45 3.31
CA THR A 299 -26.00 10.46 2.29
C THR A 299 -25.58 9.74 1.00
N LYS A 300 -26.55 9.46 0.12
CA LYS A 300 -26.28 9.02 -1.25
C LYS A 300 -25.30 9.93 -2.01
N ALA A 301 -25.41 11.24 -1.83
CA ALA A 301 -24.51 12.20 -2.46
C ALA A 301 -23.08 12.06 -1.90
N ASP A 302 -22.94 11.82 -0.60
CA ASP A 302 -21.65 11.61 0.05
C ASP A 302 -20.99 10.33 -0.41
N VAL A 303 -21.73 9.22 -0.48
CA VAL A 303 -21.23 7.94 -1.01
C VAL A 303 -20.65 8.13 -2.42
N LYS A 304 -21.42 8.75 -3.32
CA LYS A 304 -21.00 8.98 -4.72
C LYS A 304 -19.80 9.93 -4.82
N ASN A 305 -19.82 11.03 -4.08
CA ASN A 305 -18.73 12.00 -4.10
C ASN A 305 -17.44 11.41 -3.51
N HIS A 306 -17.56 10.62 -2.44
CA HIS A 306 -16.44 9.92 -1.85
C HIS A 306 -15.88 8.86 -2.80
N GLN A 307 -16.72 8.03 -3.43
CA GLN A 307 -16.30 7.05 -4.44
C GLN A 307 -15.51 7.71 -5.57
N ARG A 308 -16.04 8.80 -6.14
CA ARG A 308 -15.35 9.60 -7.17
C ARG A 308 -14.01 10.14 -6.68
N SER A 309 -13.96 10.64 -5.45
CA SER A 309 -12.72 11.17 -4.86
C SER A 309 -11.66 10.08 -4.68
N MET A 310 -12.07 8.88 -4.27
CA MET A 310 -11.17 7.74 -4.15
C MET A 310 -10.67 7.28 -5.53
N LYS A 311 -11.56 7.16 -6.51
CA LYS A 311 -11.21 6.82 -7.89
C LYS A 311 -10.20 7.81 -8.48
N ALA A 312 -10.42 9.11 -8.27
CA ALA A 312 -9.51 10.16 -8.72
C ALA A 312 -8.09 10.00 -8.15
N CYS A 313 -7.93 9.48 -6.92
CA CYS A 313 -6.61 9.17 -6.37
C CYS A 313 -5.88 8.06 -7.16
N PHE A 314 -6.60 7.05 -7.63
CA PHE A 314 -6.03 6.00 -8.49
C PHE A 314 -5.69 6.53 -9.88
N GLU A 315 -6.57 7.33 -10.49
CA GLU A 315 -6.32 7.94 -11.82
C GLU A 315 -5.13 8.92 -11.79
N GLU A 316 -4.99 9.70 -10.72
CA GLU A 316 -3.85 10.59 -10.50
C GLU A 316 -2.55 9.77 -10.35
N TYR A 317 -2.62 8.66 -9.61
CA TYR A 317 -1.48 7.78 -9.40
C TYR A 317 -1.06 7.03 -10.66
N ASP A 318 -2.01 6.56 -11.46
CA ASP A 318 -1.76 5.90 -12.74
C ASP A 318 -0.93 6.79 -13.66
N LYS A 319 -1.35 8.04 -13.86
CA LYS A 319 -0.59 9.04 -14.63
C LYS A 319 0.81 9.27 -14.07
N TYR A 320 0.94 9.28 -12.75
CA TYR A 320 2.23 9.43 -12.08
C TYR A 320 3.17 8.24 -12.37
N VAL A 321 2.68 7.01 -12.27
CA VAL A 321 3.46 5.80 -12.54
C VAL A 321 3.85 5.74 -14.02
N GLU A 322 2.91 5.94 -14.94
CA GLU A 322 3.18 5.92 -16.38
C GLU A 322 4.15 7.03 -16.82
N SER A 323 4.09 8.21 -16.20
CA SER A 323 5.10 9.26 -16.45
C SER A 323 6.50 8.83 -15.98
N GLY A 324 6.57 8.21 -14.80
CA GLY A 324 7.83 7.73 -14.22
C GLY A 324 8.44 6.56 -14.98
N ARG A 325 7.60 5.67 -15.54
CA ARG A 325 7.94 4.46 -16.28
C ARG A 325 8.99 4.69 -17.39
N SER A 326 8.96 5.84 -18.06
CA SER A 326 9.96 6.24 -19.06
C SER A 326 11.41 6.19 -18.56
N ARG A 327 11.62 6.38 -17.25
CA ARG A 327 12.95 6.32 -16.61
C ARG A 327 13.43 4.88 -16.39
N LEU A 328 12.54 3.89 -16.40
CA LEU A 328 12.87 2.47 -16.29
C LEU A 328 13.29 1.88 -17.64
N ILE A 329 12.69 2.38 -18.74
CA ILE A 329 12.93 1.87 -20.10
C ILE A 329 14.39 2.08 -20.55
N ASN A 330 15.07 3.07 -19.95
CA ASN A 330 16.45 3.47 -20.28
C ASN A 330 17.46 2.99 -19.24
N ILE A 331 17.14 1.91 -18.54
CA ILE A 331 18.02 1.15 -17.66
C ILE A 331 18.30 -0.16 -18.39
#